data_AF-A0A9E4FY50-F1
#
_entry.id   AF-A0A9E4FY50-F1
#
_cell.length_a   1.000
_cell.length_b   1.000
_cell.length_c   1.000
_cell.angle_alpha   90.00
_cell.angle_beta   90.00
_cell.angle_gamma   90.00
#
_symmetry.space_group_name_H-M   'P 1'
#
loop_
_entity.id
_entity.type
_entity.pdbx_description
1 polymer ?
#
loop_
_entity_poly.entity_id
_entity_poly.type
_entity_poly.pdbx_seq_one_letter_code
_entity_poly.pdbx_strand_id
1 'polypeptide(L)'
;MVSGAPGNFVRVVDQINGAYERGWYDACAVMLRRLLEMLIFEAYVANDMKNKIKGQNGRFLRLTGLIRMACSESRWALDDNGAVLRELSAIGNWSAHKRRFVANRDDIDKHVSALRIVVQELIFLAKLK
;
A
#
# COMPACT_ATOMS: atom_id res chain seq x y z
N MET A 1 -9.04 -14.84 -6.78
CA MET A 1 -9.69 -14.00 -5.75
C MET A 1 -9.15 -14.45 -4.40
N VAL A 2 -8.81 -13.49 -3.54
CA VAL A 2 -8.37 -13.73 -2.15
C VAL A 2 -9.66 -13.91 -1.34
N SER A 3 -10.01 -15.15 -1.01
CA SER A 3 -11.25 -15.51 -0.30
C SER A 3 -11.16 -15.20 1.21
N GLY A 4 -11.45 -13.96 1.61
CA GLY A 4 -11.39 -13.55 3.03
C GLY A 4 -11.08 -12.07 3.24
N ALA A 5 -10.60 -11.37 2.21
CA ALA A 5 -10.45 -9.93 2.27
C ALA A 5 -11.83 -9.24 2.36
N PRO A 6 -12.06 -8.32 3.32
CA PRO A 6 -13.33 -7.61 3.41
C PRO A 6 -13.61 -6.89 2.08
N GLY A 7 -14.89 -6.80 1.68
CA GLY A 7 -15.28 -6.37 0.31
C GLY A 7 -14.85 -4.95 -0.10
N ASN A 8 -14.24 -4.19 0.82
CA ASN A 8 -13.55 -2.94 0.52
C ASN A 8 -12.22 -3.14 -0.23
N PHE A 9 -11.47 -4.23 -0.03
CA PHE A 9 -10.22 -4.49 -0.76
C PHE A 9 -10.46 -4.74 -2.24
N VAL A 10 -11.44 -5.60 -2.57
CA VAL A 10 -11.79 -5.92 -3.96
C VAL A 10 -12.16 -4.64 -4.72
N ARG A 11 -13.02 -3.80 -4.12
CA ARG A 11 -13.40 -2.51 -4.73
C ARG A 11 -12.22 -1.57 -4.94
N VAL A 12 -11.24 -1.54 -4.04
CA VAL A 12 -10.03 -0.73 -4.21
C VAL A 12 -9.18 -1.27 -5.37
N VAL A 13 -9.05 -2.59 -5.50
CA VAL A 13 -8.35 -3.21 -6.63
C VAL A 13 -9.05 -2.92 -7.96
N ASP A 14 -10.38 -2.99 -8.01
CA ASP A 14 -11.15 -2.63 -9.21
C ASP A 14 -10.94 -1.15 -9.58
N GLN A 15 -10.87 -0.26 -8.59
CA GLN A 15 -10.55 1.15 -8.81
C GLN A 15 -9.13 1.37 -9.33
N ILE A 16 -8.15 0.62 -8.84
CA ILE A 16 -6.76 0.65 -9.35
C ILE A 16 -6.75 0.25 -10.82
N ASN A 17 -7.31 -0.92 -11.13
CA ASN A 17 -7.33 -1.46 -12.49
C ASN A 17 -8.10 -0.53 -13.44
N GLY A 18 -9.28 -0.08 -13.03
CA GLY A 18 -10.10 0.82 -13.84
C GLY A 18 -9.47 2.19 -14.08
N ALA A 19 -8.69 2.72 -13.12
CA ALA A 19 -7.92 3.95 -13.32
C ALA A 19 -6.75 3.74 -14.27
N TYR A 20 -6.03 2.62 -14.14
CA TYR A 20 -4.92 2.27 -15.02
C TYR A 20 -5.38 2.08 -16.48
N GLU A 21 -6.43 1.30 -16.70
CA GLU A 21 -7.00 1.04 -18.03
C GLU A 21 -7.43 2.31 -18.76
N ARG A 22 -7.94 3.31 -18.01
CA ARG A 22 -8.39 4.60 -18.55
C ARG A 22 -7.25 5.63 -18.69
N GLY A 23 -6.04 5.28 -18.32
CA GLY A 23 -4.88 6.18 -18.34
C GLY A 23 -4.89 7.26 -17.26
N TRP A 24 -5.68 7.08 -16.19
CA TRP A 24 -5.73 7.99 -15.05
C TRP A 24 -4.65 7.63 -14.02
N TYR A 25 -3.39 7.78 -14.40
CA TYR A 25 -2.28 7.23 -13.63
C TYR A 25 -2.08 7.90 -12.26
N ASP A 26 -2.41 9.19 -12.11
CA ASP A 26 -2.41 9.84 -10.79
C ASP A 26 -3.42 9.18 -9.85
N ALA A 27 -4.64 8.94 -10.35
CA ALA A 27 -5.67 8.24 -9.59
C ALA A 27 -5.26 6.80 -9.28
N CYS A 28 -4.64 6.11 -10.25
CA CYS A 28 -4.07 4.77 -10.04
C CYS A 28 -3.05 4.78 -8.90
N ALA A 29 -2.08 5.69 -8.91
CA ALA A 29 -1.05 5.79 -7.86
C ALA A 29 -1.63 6.12 -6.48
N VAL A 30 -2.65 6.98 -6.41
CA VAL A 30 -3.35 7.29 -5.15
C VAL A 30 -4.11 6.07 -4.62
N MET A 31 -4.74 5.29 -5.50
CA MET A 31 -5.44 4.07 -5.09
C MET A 31 -4.47 2.96 -4.68
N LEU A 32 -3.29 2.86 -5.30
CA LEU A 32 -2.21 1.98 -4.85
C LEU A 32 -1.76 2.31 -3.42
N ARG A 33 -1.57 3.59 -3.09
CA ARG A 33 -1.28 4.00 -1.71
C ARG A 33 -2.35 3.52 -0.72
N ARG A 34 -3.62 3.65 -1.08
CA ARG A 34 -4.73 3.20 -0.24
C ARG A 34 -4.70 1.68 -0.02
N LEU A 35 -4.44 0.90 -1.06
CA LEU A 35 -4.31 -0.54 -0.96
C LEU A 35 -3.17 -0.94 0.00
N LEU A 36 -1.98 -0.35 -0.18
CA LEU A 36 -0.83 -0.62 0.68
C LEU A 36 -1.08 -0.23 2.13
N GLU A 37 -1.73 0.92 2.37
CA GLU A 37 -2.11 1.36 3.71
C GLU A 37 -3.04 0.35 4.39
N MET A 38 -4.06 -0.10 3.68
CA MET A 38 -5.01 -1.10 4.18
C MET A 38 -4.33 -2.44 4.48
N LEU A 39 -3.48 -2.94 3.56
CA LEU A 39 -2.79 -4.21 3.75
C LEU A 39 -1.80 -4.19 4.92
N ILE A 40 -0.99 -3.13 5.06
CA ILE A 40 -0.08 -3.00 6.21
C ILE A 40 -0.89 -2.90 7.51
N PHE A 41 -1.99 -2.14 7.52
CA PHE A 41 -2.84 -2.04 8.70
C PHE A 41 -3.40 -3.40 9.12
N GLU A 42 -3.94 -4.17 8.17
CA GLU A 42 -4.46 -5.52 8.46
C GLU A 42 -3.37 -6.49 8.90
N ALA A 43 -2.14 -6.38 8.37
CA ALA A 43 -0.98 -7.15 8.87
C ALA A 43 -0.71 -6.90 10.36
N TYR A 44 -0.80 -5.65 10.81
CA TYR A 44 -0.67 -5.34 12.24
C TYR A 44 -1.86 -5.82 13.08
N VAL A 45 -3.08 -5.76 12.54
CA VAL A 45 -4.29 -6.22 13.24
C VAL A 45 -4.29 -7.74 13.41
N ALA A 46 -4.03 -8.49 12.32
CA ALA A 46 -4.06 -9.96 12.30
C ALA A 46 -2.97 -10.61 13.18
N ASN A 47 -2.00 -9.82 13.64
CA ASN A 47 -0.91 -10.25 14.51
C ASN A 47 -0.96 -9.59 15.91
N ASP A 48 -2.11 -9.01 16.28
CA ASP A 48 -2.36 -8.40 17.60
C ASP A 48 -1.41 -7.24 17.95
N MET A 49 -0.93 -6.52 16.94
CA MET A 49 0.04 -5.42 17.06
C MET A 49 -0.55 -4.05 16.72
N LYS A 50 -1.87 -3.93 16.64
CA LYS A 50 -2.60 -2.68 16.30
C LYS A 50 -2.17 -1.46 17.12
N ASN A 51 -1.77 -1.64 18.38
CA ASN A 51 -1.32 -0.52 19.23
C ASN A 51 0.03 0.06 18.80
N LYS A 52 0.90 -0.71 18.14
CA LYS A 52 2.21 -0.23 17.65
C LYS A 52 2.08 0.83 16.55
N ILE A 53 0.96 0.83 15.83
CA ILE A 53 0.69 1.75 14.72
C ILE A 53 -0.23 2.91 15.11
N LYS A 54 -0.39 3.18 16.40
CA LYS A 54 -1.01 4.41 16.92
C LYS A 54 0.07 5.45 17.19
N GLY A 55 -0.16 6.67 16.72
CA GLY A 55 0.64 7.83 17.07
C GLY A 55 0.36 8.32 18.49
N GLN A 56 1.16 9.27 18.96
CA GLN A 56 1.06 9.84 20.31
C GLN A 56 -0.30 10.54 20.57
N ASN A 57 -0.97 11.00 19.51
CA ASN A 57 -2.30 11.61 19.60
C ASN A 57 -3.46 10.59 19.62
N GLY A 58 -3.15 9.30 19.76
CA GLY A 58 -4.13 8.21 19.75
C GLY A 58 -4.70 7.86 18.37
N ARG A 59 -4.33 8.59 17.30
CA ARG A 59 -4.76 8.31 15.93
C ARG A 59 -3.82 7.31 15.26
N PHE A 60 -4.33 6.53 14.32
CA PHE A 60 -3.50 5.63 13.53
C PHE A 60 -2.56 6.40 12.60
N LEU A 61 -1.37 5.83 12.38
CA LEU A 61 -0.39 6.35 11.45
C LEU A 61 -0.93 6.30 10.00
N ARG A 62 -0.55 7.29 9.19
CA ARG A 62 -0.74 7.26 7.73
C ARG A 62 0.32 6.37 7.07
N LEU A 63 0.12 6.02 5.80
CA LEU A 63 1.00 5.13 5.02
C LEU A 63 2.50 5.31 5.27
N THR A 64 3.05 6.52 5.22
CA THR A 64 4.49 6.74 5.45
C THR A 64 4.94 6.27 6.83
N GLY A 65 4.13 6.52 7.87
CA GLY A 65 4.40 6.03 9.22
C GLY A 65 4.21 4.52 9.32
N LEU A 66 3.19 3.97 8.66
CA LEU A 66 2.94 2.53 8.62
C LEU A 66 4.10 1.77 7.96
N ILE A 67 4.61 2.24 6.81
CA ILE A 67 5.78 1.68 6.15
C ILE A 67 6.99 1.73 7.08
N ARG A 68 7.22 2.85 7.76
CA ARG A 68 8.34 2.97 8.71
C ARG A 68 8.24 1.90 9.81
N MET A 69 7.06 1.75 10.41
CA MET A 69 6.84 0.74 11.44
C MET A 69 7.04 -0.67 10.88
N ALA A 70 6.44 -0.97 9.72
CA ALA A 70 6.47 -2.29 9.10
C ALA A 70 7.90 -2.74 8.74
N CYS A 71 8.73 -1.84 8.20
CA CYS A 71 10.14 -2.13 7.88
C CYS A 71 11.05 -2.24 9.11
N SER A 72 10.60 -1.77 10.28
CA SER A 72 11.37 -1.83 11.53
C SER A 72 10.86 -2.91 12.50
N GLU A 73 9.83 -3.65 12.10
CA GLU A 73 9.22 -4.66 12.94
C GLU A 73 10.13 -5.90 13.02
N SER A 74 10.25 -6.48 14.21
CA SER A 74 11.11 -7.65 14.41
C SER A 74 10.38 -8.98 14.18
N ARG A 75 9.04 -8.97 14.14
CA ARG A 75 8.22 -10.17 13.90
C ARG A 75 8.20 -10.64 12.45
N TRP A 76 8.55 -9.77 11.50
CA TRP A 76 8.66 -10.10 10.08
C TRP A 76 9.77 -9.23 9.46
N ALA A 77 10.34 -9.67 8.34
CA ALA A 77 11.30 -8.87 7.58
C ALA A 77 10.66 -8.44 6.26
N LEU A 78 10.88 -7.20 5.84
CA LEU A 78 10.42 -6.65 4.57
C LEU A 78 11.61 -6.13 3.74
N ASP A 79 12.82 -6.65 3.93
CA ASP A 79 14.07 -5.95 3.56
C ASP A 79 14.11 -5.44 2.11
N ASP A 80 13.84 -6.29 1.12
CA ASP A 80 13.79 -5.89 -0.30
C ASP A 80 12.51 -5.10 -0.64
N ASN A 81 11.39 -5.44 0.00
CA ASN A 81 10.07 -4.87 -0.26
C ASN A 81 9.85 -3.50 0.40
N GLY A 82 10.67 -3.15 1.38
CA GLY A 82 10.62 -1.88 2.10
C GLY A 82 11.10 -0.68 1.27
N ALA A 83 12.01 -0.90 0.31
CA ALA A 83 12.38 0.11 -0.68
C ALA A 83 11.22 0.38 -1.65
N VAL A 84 10.64 -0.70 -2.20
CA VAL A 84 9.50 -0.65 -3.13
C VAL A 84 8.30 0.07 -2.50
N LEU A 85 7.97 -0.25 -1.24
CA LEU A 85 6.90 0.42 -0.50
C LEU A 85 7.11 1.94 -0.41
N ARG A 86 8.35 2.39 -0.19
CA ARG A 86 8.70 3.82 -0.11
C ARG A 86 8.54 4.51 -1.47
N GLU A 87 8.95 3.86 -2.56
CA GLU A 87 8.82 4.38 -3.92
C GLU A 87 7.35 4.51 -4.34
N LEU A 88 6.57 3.44 -4.17
CA LEU A 88 5.12 3.45 -4.44
C LEU A 88 4.39 4.52 -3.60
N SER A 89 4.77 4.66 -2.32
CA SER A 89 4.25 5.72 -1.45
C SER A 89 4.60 7.11 -1.96
N ALA A 90 5.81 7.32 -2.48
CA ALA A 90 6.27 8.60 -3.01
C ALA A 90 5.49 9.00 -4.28
N ILE A 91 5.32 8.09 -5.23
CA ILE A 91 4.61 8.37 -6.49
C ILE A 91 3.16 8.75 -6.23
N GLY A 92 2.45 8.01 -5.37
CA GLY A 92 1.09 8.38 -5.02
C GLY A 92 1.01 9.69 -4.20
N ASN A 93 2.03 10.03 -3.41
CA ASN A 93 2.07 11.32 -2.69
C ASN A 93 2.29 12.49 -3.66
N TRP A 94 3.13 12.30 -4.68
CA TRP A 94 3.32 13.28 -5.73
C TRP A 94 2.05 13.45 -6.56
N SER A 95 1.43 12.34 -6.97
CA SER A 95 0.15 12.32 -7.69
C SER A 95 -0.96 13.05 -6.94
N ALA A 96 -0.98 12.98 -5.61
CA ALA A 96 -2.00 13.63 -4.78
C ALA A 96 -1.75 15.12 -4.52
N HIS A 97 -0.49 15.57 -4.47
CA HIS A 97 -0.14 16.86 -3.86
C HIS A 97 0.81 17.74 -4.66
N LYS A 98 1.63 17.19 -5.56
CA LYS A 98 2.58 17.98 -6.33
C LYS A 98 1.88 18.62 -7.52
N ARG A 99 1.67 19.94 -7.46
CA ARG A 99 1.03 20.74 -8.52
C ARG A 99 1.60 20.54 -9.94
N ARG A 100 2.90 20.23 -10.06
CA ARG A 100 3.60 20.09 -11.35
C ARG A 100 3.96 18.64 -11.69
N PHE A 101 3.42 17.68 -10.94
CA PHE A 101 3.60 16.26 -11.22
C PHE A 101 2.28 15.72 -11.78
N VAL A 102 2.39 14.96 -12.85
CA VAL A 102 1.29 14.19 -13.46
C VAL A 102 1.90 12.84 -13.77
N ALA A 103 1.43 11.79 -13.11
CA ALA A 103 1.92 10.45 -13.36
C ALA A 103 1.61 10.03 -14.80
N ASN A 104 2.55 9.33 -15.42
CA ASN A 104 2.35 8.67 -16.70
C ASN A 104 2.33 7.14 -16.53
N ARG A 105 2.20 6.42 -17.65
CA ARG A 105 2.18 4.96 -17.66
C ARG A 105 3.45 4.36 -17.08
N ASP A 106 4.61 4.82 -17.54
CA ASP A 106 5.92 4.29 -17.14
C ASP A 106 6.16 4.45 -15.63
N ASP A 107 5.59 5.49 -15.02
CA ASP A 107 5.62 5.67 -13.57
C ASP A 107 4.97 4.52 -12.80
N ILE A 108 3.93 3.91 -13.39
CA ILE A 108 3.25 2.74 -12.83
C ILE A 108 3.93 1.45 -13.30
N ASP A 109 4.16 1.30 -14.60
CA ASP A 109 4.62 0.06 -15.24
C ASP A 109 5.94 -0.44 -14.67
N LYS A 110 6.89 0.47 -14.40
CA LYS A 110 8.19 0.10 -13.82
C LYS A 110 8.07 -0.59 -12.44
N HIS A 111 6.95 -0.41 -11.73
CA HIS A 111 6.73 -0.98 -10.41
C HIS A 111 5.76 -2.17 -10.38
N VAL A 112 5.12 -2.56 -11.50
CA VAL A 112 4.05 -3.58 -11.50
C VAL A 112 4.54 -4.91 -10.94
N SER A 113 5.72 -5.38 -11.36
CA SER A 113 6.30 -6.64 -10.87
C SER A 113 6.60 -6.58 -9.36
N ALA A 114 7.19 -5.48 -8.90
CA ALA A 114 7.54 -5.30 -7.50
C ALA A 114 6.28 -5.14 -6.62
N LEU A 115 5.28 -4.38 -7.10
CA LEU A 115 3.98 -4.23 -6.46
C LEU A 115 3.31 -5.58 -6.23
N ARG A 116 3.32 -6.48 -7.23
CA ARG A 116 2.75 -7.82 -7.09
C ARG A 116 3.38 -8.59 -5.93
N ILE A 117 4.70 -8.58 -5.83
CA ILE A 117 5.46 -9.28 -4.78
C ILE A 117 5.12 -8.72 -3.40
N VAL A 118 5.19 -7.39 -3.25
CA VAL A 118 4.86 -6.70 -2.01
C VAL A 118 3.43 -6.95 -1.57
N VAL A 119 2.46 -6.85 -2.50
CA VAL A 119 1.05 -7.10 -2.19
C VAL A 119 0.83 -8.55 -1.72
N GLN A 120 1.47 -9.52 -2.38
CA GLN A 120 1.36 -10.93 -1.99
C GLN A 120 1.95 -11.19 -0.59
N GLU A 121 3.10 -10.62 -0.27
CA GLU A 121 3.70 -10.71 1.05
C GLU A 121 2.80 -10.07 2.12
N LEU A 122 2.28 -8.86 1.87
CA LEU A 122 1.40 -8.19 2.82
C LEU A 122 0.08 -8.95 3.04
N ILE A 123 -0.49 -9.55 1.99
CA ILE A 123 -1.67 -10.43 2.11
C ILE A 123 -1.37 -11.62 3.03
N PHE A 124 -0.20 -12.23 2.87
CA PHE A 124 0.26 -13.32 3.73
C PHE A 124 0.38 -12.88 5.19
N LEU A 125 1.06 -11.75 5.45
CA LEU A 125 1.19 -11.19 6.80
C LEU A 125 -0.16 -10.80 7.42
N ALA A 126 -1.09 -10.30 6.60
CA ALA A 126 -2.47 -9.97 6.99
C ALA A 126 -3.38 -11.20 7.16
N LYS A 127 -2.88 -12.41 6.88
CA LYS A 127 -3.64 -13.67 6.97
C LYS A 127 -4.94 -13.63 6.16
N LEU A 128 -4.94 -12.89 5.06
CA LEU A 128 -6.06 -12.81 4.13
C LEU A 128 -5.96 -14.02 3.19
N LYS A 129 -6.92 -14.95 3.30
CA LYS A 129 -7.10 -16.07 2.39
C LYS A 129 -7.68 -15.60 1.07
#